data_AF-A0A2W4N3K8-F1
#
_entry.id   AF-A0A2W4N3K8-F1
#
_cell.length_a   1.000
_cell.length_b   1.000
_cell.length_c   1.000
_cell.angle_alpha   90.00
_cell.angle_beta   90.00
_cell.angle_gamma   90.00
#
_symmetry.space_group_name_H-M   'P 1'
#
loop_
_entity.id
_entity.type
_entity.pdbx_description
1 polymer ?
#
loop_
_entity_poly.entity_id
_entity_poly.type
_entity_poly.pdbx_seq_one_letter_code
_entity_poly.pdbx_strand_id
1 'polypeptide(L)'
;GWLGDVDRGADGGWWLLPLAARQVSTPPVVFNYGEAGYAQAVKEETTWLRSGAGADPDALADFMRQRGYEYVYASGRGASFDAARLQESPHFAELHRDSDVTIFRLVP
;
A
#
# COMPACT_ATOMS: atom_id res chain seq x y z
N GLY A 1 -6.47 12.05 -14.37
CA GLY A 1 -7.83 12.02 -13.77
C GLY A 1 -8.27 13.43 -13.42
N TRP A 2 -9.47 13.63 -12.86
CA TRP A 2 -9.97 14.98 -12.51
C TRP A 2 -9.13 15.70 -11.43
N LEU A 3 -8.32 14.96 -10.67
CA LEU A 3 -7.39 15.48 -9.66
C LEU A 3 -5.98 15.80 -10.19
N GLY A 4 -5.72 15.73 -11.50
CA GLY A 4 -4.38 15.96 -12.06
C GLY A 4 -3.34 14.95 -11.56
N ASP A 5 -2.16 15.46 -11.22
CA ASP A 5 -0.97 14.68 -10.82
C ASP A 5 -0.79 14.55 -9.30
N VAL A 6 -1.86 14.75 -8.53
CA VAL A 6 -1.78 14.68 -7.08
C VAL A 6 -1.74 13.23 -6.60
N ASP A 7 -0.72 12.91 -5.80
CA ASP A 7 -0.60 11.61 -5.14
C ASP A 7 -1.74 11.37 -4.16
N ARG A 8 -2.30 10.17 -4.24
CA ARG A 8 -3.38 9.69 -3.39
C ARG A 8 -3.38 8.17 -3.31
N GLY A 9 -3.83 7.63 -2.18
CA GLY A 9 -4.09 6.21 -2.07
C GLY A 9 -5.17 5.79 -3.07
N ALA A 10 -5.17 4.50 -3.43
CA ALA A 10 -6.35 3.87 -3.99
C ALA A 10 -7.54 4.03 -3.01
N ASP A 11 -8.77 3.86 -3.48
CA ASP A 11 -9.98 4.12 -2.68
C ASP A 11 -9.95 3.46 -1.28
N GLY A 12 -9.34 2.27 -1.15
CA GLY A 12 -9.12 1.62 0.15
C GLY A 12 -8.25 2.43 1.12
N GLY A 13 -7.14 3.02 0.66
CA GLY A 13 -6.27 3.89 1.47
C GLY A 13 -6.96 5.18 1.93
N TRP A 14 -7.98 5.63 1.21
CA TRP A 14 -8.76 6.81 1.58
C TRP A 14 -9.61 6.60 2.83
N TRP A 15 -10.16 5.39 3.00
CA TRP A 15 -11.15 5.12 4.03
C TRP A 15 -10.60 4.40 5.26
N LEU A 16 -9.52 3.64 5.13
CA LEU A 16 -8.93 2.90 6.25
C LEU A 16 -8.50 3.81 7.41
N LEU A 17 -7.90 4.96 7.10
CA LEU A 17 -7.49 5.92 8.13
C LEU A 17 -8.69 6.55 8.85
N PRO A 18 -9.67 7.19 8.18
CA PRO A 18 -10.79 7.83 8.88
C PRO A 18 -11.82 6.86 9.46
N LEU A 19 -12.05 5.68 8.88
CA LEU A 19 -13.09 4.75 9.35
C LEU A 19 -12.57 3.72 10.35
N ALA A 20 -11.31 3.28 10.22
CA ALA A 20 -10.75 2.21 11.03
C ALA A 20 -9.54 2.66 11.88
N ALA A 21 -9.18 3.95 11.85
CA ALA A 21 -8.00 4.49 12.52
C ALA A 21 -6.71 3.72 12.17
N ARG A 22 -6.62 3.19 10.94
CA ARG A 22 -5.44 2.46 10.45
C ARG A 22 -4.57 3.38 9.62
N GLN A 23 -3.29 3.46 9.99
CA GLN A 23 -2.30 4.12 9.16
C GLN A 23 -2.13 3.35 7.84
N VAL A 24 -1.89 4.11 6.78
CA VAL A 24 -1.73 3.60 5.41
C VAL A 24 -0.54 4.29 4.77
N SER A 25 0.11 3.61 3.83
CA SER A 25 1.32 4.11 3.16
C SER A 25 1.07 5.34 2.28
N THR A 26 -0.11 5.42 1.67
CA THR A 26 -0.56 6.64 0.97
C THR A 26 -1.89 7.09 1.56
N PRO A 27 -1.87 8.06 2.50
CA PRO A 27 -3.07 8.58 3.15
C PRO A 27 -4.03 9.30 2.18
N PRO A 28 -5.22 9.70 2.67
CA PRO A 28 -6.16 10.52 1.90
C PRO A 28 -5.48 11.80 1.39
N VAL A 29 -5.91 12.32 0.22
CA VAL A 29 -5.20 13.40 -0.51
C VAL A 29 -4.87 14.62 0.34
N VAL A 30 -5.62 14.85 1.41
CA VAL A 30 -5.40 15.94 2.36
C VAL A 30 -4.00 15.92 2.98
N PHE A 31 -3.26 14.81 2.94
CA PHE A 31 -1.86 14.74 3.38
C PHE A 31 -0.97 15.74 2.64
N ASN A 32 -1.32 16.11 1.39
CA ASN A 32 -0.58 17.11 0.61
C ASN A 32 -0.59 18.51 1.23
N TYR A 33 -1.51 18.78 2.16
CA TYR A 33 -1.60 20.03 2.92
C TYR A 33 -0.98 19.93 4.33
N GLY A 34 -0.34 18.80 4.65
CA GLY A 34 0.38 18.61 5.91
C GLY A 34 1.70 19.40 5.96
N GLU A 35 2.45 19.17 7.03
CA GLU A 35 3.82 19.66 7.14
C GLU A 35 4.68 19.17 5.96
N ALA A 36 5.59 20.02 5.47
CA ALA A 36 6.30 19.78 4.21
C ALA A 36 7.15 18.51 4.23
N GLY A 37 7.86 18.25 5.33
CA GLY A 37 8.64 17.02 5.54
C GLY A 37 7.76 15.77 5.51
N TYR A 38 6.63 15.81 6.21
CA TYR A 38 5.65 14.72 6.18
C TYR A 38 5.11 14.46 4.76
N ALA A 39 4.66 15.49 4.06
CA ALA A 39 4.12 15.35 2.71
C ALA A 39 5.17 14.79 1.73
N GLN A 40 6.42 15.21 1.86
CA GLN A 40 7.54 14.71 1.05
C GLN A 40 7.83 13.23 1.34
N ALA A 41 7.89 12.84 2.61
CA ALA A 41 8.13 11.44 3.00
C ALA A 41 7.05 10.50 2.45
N VAL A 42 5.78 10.89 2.55
CA VAL A 42 4.66 10.11 1.99
C VAL A 42 4.78 9.96 0.46
N LYS A 43 5.19 11.01 -0.25
CA LYS A 43 5.38 10.97 -1.71
C LYS A 43 6.52 10.03 -2.11
N GLU A 44 7.62 10.03 -1.36
CA GLU A 44 8.75 9.14 -1.58
C GLU A 44 8.35 7.67 -1.39
N GLU A 45 7.64 7.35 -0.31
CA GLU A 45 7.13 6.00 -0.06
C GLU A 45 6.13 5.57 -1.14
N THR A 46 5.19 6.45 -1.48
CA THR A 46 4.19 6.18 -2.53
C THR A 46 4.86 5.94 -3.88
N THR A 47 5.92 6.68 -4.19
CA THR A 47 6.69 6.50 -5.42
C THR A 47 7.42 5.16 -5.43
N TRP A 48 8.05 4.78 -4.31
CA TRP A 48 8.71 3.48 -4.19
C TRP A 48 7.71 2.33 -4.35
N LEU A 49 6.54 2.42 -3.71
CA LEU A 49 5.48 1.40 -3.76
C LEU A 49 4.90 1.21 -5.17
N ARG A 50 4.88 2.26 -5.99
CA ARG A 50 4.47 2.19 -7.41
C ARG A 50 5.57 1.72 -8.36
N SER A 51 6.81 1.65 -7.89
CA SER A 51 7.93 1.19 -8.70
C SER A 51 7.91 -0.33 -8.93
N GLY A 52 8.74 -0.82 -9.85
CA GLY A 52 8.91 -2.26 -10.05
C GLY A 52 9.38 -3.00 -8.79
N ALA A 53 10.14 -2.35 -7.91
CA ALA A 53 10.55 -2.92 -6.62
C ALA A 53 9.36 -3.09 -5.66
N GLY A 54 8.39 -2.17 -5.67
CA GLY A 54 7.16 -2.33 -4.90
C GLY A 54 6.29 -3.49 -5.38
N ALA A 55 6.39 -3.87 -6.66
CA ALA A 55 5.68 -5.02 -7.22
C ALA A 55 6.36 -6.37 -6.95
N ASP A 56 7.58 -6.37 -6.42
CA ASP A 56 8.33 -7.58 -6.07
C ASP A 56 8.03 -8.01 -4.62
N PRO A 57 7.54 -9.23 -4.36
CA PRO A 57 7.17 -9.65 -3.01
C PRO A 57 8.32 -9.59 -1.99
N ASP A 58 9.54 -9.95 -2.38
CA ASP A 58 10.68 -9.98 -1.45
C ASP A 58 11.11 -8.57 -1.08
N ALA A 59 11.28 -7.69 -2.07
CA ALA A 59 11.58 -6.28 -1.83
C ALA A 59 10.47 -5.57 -1.03
N LEU A 60 9.20 -5.90 -1.30
CA LEU A 60 8.06 -5.37 -0.55
C LEU A 60 8.09 -5.84 0.91
N ALA A 61 8.35 -7.11 1.17
CA ALA A 61 8.43 -7.64 2.52
C ALA A 61 9.51 -6.92 3.33
N ASP A 62 10.69 -6.70 2.76
CA ASP A 62 11.77 -5.96 3.41
C ASP A 62 11.41 -4.50 3.67
N PHE A 63 10.81 -3.82 2.69
CA PHE A 63 10.30 -2.46 2.85
C PHE A 63 9.31 -2.36 4.01
N MET A 64 8.38 -3.33 4.09
CA MET A 64 7.37 -3.38 5.14
C MET A 64 7.99 -3.62 6.52
N ARG A 65 8.92 -4.58 6.66
CA ARG A 65 9.62 -4.84 7.93
C ARG A 65 10.34 -3.61 8.44
N GLN A 66 11.06 -2.90 7.56
CA GLN A 66 11.82 -1.70 7.93
C GLN A 66 10.93 -0.53 8.39
N ARG A 67 9.68 -0.48 7.93
CA ARG A 67 8.73 0.62 8.20
C ARG A 67 7.61 0.24 9.16
N GLY A 68 7.57 -1.01 9.63
CA GLY A 68 6.55 -1.49 10.54
C GLY A 68 5.16 -1.67 9.89
N TYR A 69 5.09 -1.88 8.57
CA TYR A 69 3.84 -2.25 7.92
C TYR A 69 3.53 -3.74 8.17
N GLU A 70 2.27 -4.04 8.47
CA GLU A 70 1.84 -5.40 8.79
C GLU A 70 0.96 -6.04 7.71
N TYR A 71 0.30 -5.23 6.87
CA TYR A 71 -0.72 -5.70 5.93
C TYR A 71 -0.53 -5.10 4.54
N VAL A 72 -0.82 -5.89 3.50
CA VAL A 72 -0.91 -5.47 2.11
C VAL A 72 -2.32 -5.73 1.59
N TYR A 73 -2.91 -4.72 0.96
CA TYR A 73 -4.15 -4.87 0.21
C TYR A 73 -3.78 -5.01 -1.27
N ALA A 74 -4.07 -6.17 -1.83
CA ALA A 74 -3.73 -6.55 -3.19
C ALA A 74 -5.00 -6.75 -4.01
N SER A 75 -4.92 -6.50 -5.31
CA SER A 75 -6.04 -6.76 -6.21
C SER A 75 -5.60 -7.52 -7.46
N GLY A 76 -6.48 -8.36 -8.00
CA GLY A 76 -6.22 -9.08 -9.26
C GLY A 76 -6.30 -8.19 -10.51
N ARG A 77 -6.69 -6.92 -10.38
CA ARG A 77 -6.87 -5.96 -11.49
C ARG A 77 -5.79 -4.87 -11.54
N GLY A 78 -4.90 -4.82 -10.55
CA GLY A 78 -3.96 -3.71 -10.34
C GLY A 78 -2.53 -3.98 -10.83
N ALA A 79 -1.84 -2.91 -11.23
CA ALA A 79 -0.42 -2.93 -11.61
C ALA A 79 0.55 -2.96 -10.42
N SER A 80 0.07 -2.70 -9.20
CA SER A 80 0.86 -2.71 -7.96
C SER A 80 0.22 -3.71 -6.99
N PHE A 81 1.04 -4.60 -6.43
CA PHE A 81 0.64 -5.69 -5.52
C PHE A 81 -0.32 -6.71 -6.16
N ASP A 82 0.22 -7.47 -7.11
CA ASP A 82 -0.46 -8.63 -7.70
C ASP A 82 -0.70 -9.71 -6.63
N ALA A 83 -1.97 -10.00 -6.37
CA ALA A 83 -2.37 -10.99 -5.36
C ALA A 83 -1.82 -12.40 -5.65
N ALA A 84 -1.67 -12.79 -6.92
CA ALA A 84 -1.12 -14.10 -7.27
C ALA A 84 0.35 -14.21 -6.86
N ARG A 85 1.14 -13.17 -7.14
CA ARG A 85 2.56 -13.11 -6.76
C ARG A 85 2.76 -13.11 -5.25
N LEU A 86 1.92 -12.40 -4.51
CA LEU A 86 1.98 -12.39 -3.04
C LEU A 86 1.58 -13.74 -2.44
N GLN A 87 0.61 -14.44 -3.05
CA GLN A 87 0.17 -15.77 -2.60
C GLN A 87 1.26 -16.84 -2.79
N GLU A 88 2.13 -16.69 -3.79
CA GLU A 88 3.28 -17.58 -4.02
C GLU A 88 4.47 -17.27 -3.10
N SER A 89 4.50 -16.09 -2.47
CA SER A 89 5.60 -15.67 -1.61
C SER A 89 5.48 -16.25 -0.20
N PRO A 90 6.58 -16.77 0.39
CA PRO A 90 6.58 -17.23 1.78
C PRO A 90 6.47 -16.09 2.81
N HIS A 91 6.57 -14.83 2.38
CA HIS A 91 6.53 -13.66 3.27
C HIS A 91 5.12 -13.17 3.56
N PHE A 92 4.11 -13.66 2.85
CA PHE A 92 2.74 -13.15 2.95
C PHE A 92 1.74 -14.28 3.21
N ALA A 93 0.99 -14.14 4.29
CA ALA A 93 -0.12 -15.03 4.61
C ALA A 93 -1.44 -14.34 4.21
N GLU A 94 -2.25 -15.01 3.40
CA GLU A 94 -3.61 -14.55 3.11
C GLU A 94 -4.46 -14.58 4.38
N LEU A 95 -5.07 -13.45 4.73
CA LEU A 95 -5.99 -13.35 5.87
C LEU A 95 -7.46 -13.31 5.43
N HIS A 96 -7.73 -12.65 4.31
CA HIS A 96 -9.09 -12.44 3.84
C HIS A 96 -9.10 -12.18 2.34
N ARG A 97 -10.14 -12.67 1.68
CA ARG A 97 -10.40 -12.44 0.27
C ARG A 97 -11.88 -12.17 0.07
N ASP A 98 -12.18 -11.06 -0.58
CA ASP A 98 -13.50 -10.73 -1.06
C ASP A 98 -13.38 -10.29 -2.51
N SER A 99 -13.99 -11.06 -3.41
CA SER A 99 -14.02 -10.77 -4.84
C SER A 99 -12.62 -10.59 -5.43
N ASP A 100 -12.26 -9.39 -5.91
CA ASP A 100 -10.97 -9.08 -6.53
C ASP A 100 -9.94 -8.49 -5.56
N VAL A 101 -10.27 -8.36 -4.27
CA VAL A 101 -9.38 -7.82 -3.23
C VAL A 101 -8.96 -8.92 -2.26
N THR A 102 -7.66 -8.99 -1.98
CA THR A 102 -7.08 -9.91 -1.00
C THR A 102 -6.25 -9.11 0.01
N ILE A 103 -6.43 -9.40 1.29
CA ILE A 103 -5.64 -8.84 2.39
C ILE A 103 -4.61 -9.88 2.80
N PHE A 104 -3.34 -9.52 2.65
CA PHE A 104 -2.21 -10.31 3.12
C PHE A 104 -1.64 -9.71 4.40
N ARG A 105 -1.16 -10.57 5.30
CA ARG A 105 -0.34 -10.20 6.44
C ARG A 105 1.11 -10.56 6.18
N LEU A 106 2.01 -9.67 6.55
CA LEU A 106 3.44 -9.96 6.56
C LEU A 106 3.76 -11.02 7.61
N VAL A 107 4.41 -12.09 7.19
CA VAL A 107 4.91 -13.14 8.07
C VAL A 107 6.15 -12.60 8.82
N PRO A 108 6.22 -12.78 10.16
CA PRO A 108 7.34 -12.31 10.99
C PRO A 108 8.70 -12.81 10.52
#